data_AF-Q9AMQ8-F1
#
_entry.id   AF-Q9AMQ8-F1
#
_cell.length_a   1.000
_cell.length_b   1.000
_cell.length_c   1.000
_cell.angle_alpha   90.00
_cell.angle_beta   90.00
_cell.angle_gamma   90.00
#
_symmetry.space_group_name_H-M   'P 1'
#
loop_
_entity.id
_entity.type
_entity.pdbx_description
1 polymer ?
#
loop_
_entity_poly.entity_id
_entity_poly.type
_entity_poly.pdbx_seq_one_letter_code
_entity_poly.pdbx_strand_id
1 'polypeptide(L)'
;DQQLYPIISWKCPRTIPVMENLSNQLDIKSLYQRNGIGQYSFNTLFKLHWLKTHKPDIFQKMTKFVFISSMLTQRLTGQFTTDHTMAGTSMMTNLTNGNWDPSILASLGLSNNHFPPMRYAGEKIGKLRTPLAQKWGLNPVPVISCGHDT
;
A
#
# COMPACT_ATOMS: atom_id res chain seq x y z
N ASP A 1 0.08 -15.40 7.81
CA ASP A 1 -0.56 -14.26 7.12
C ASP A 1 -1.75 -14.74 6.30
N GLN A 2 -2.96 -14.38 6.71
CA GLN A 2 -4.19 -14.69 5.98
C GLN A 2 -4.68 -13.44 5.24
N GLN A 3 -5.05 -13.60 3.97
CA GLN A 3 -5.69 -12.52 3.23
C GLN A 3 -7.11 -12.29 3.76
N LEU A 4 -7.40 -11.07 4.22
CA LEU A 4 -8.71 -10.74 4.82
C LEU A 4 -9.75 -10.28 3.81
N TYR A 5 -9.33 -9.76 2.65
CA TYR A 5 -10.24 -9.20 1.65
C TYR A 5 -9.68 -9.37 0.22
N PRO A 6 -10.54 -9.49 -0.80
CA PRO A 6 -10.10 -9.49 -2.20
C PRO A 6 -9.37 -8.19 -2.59
N ILE A 7 -8.46 -8.29 -3.57
CA ILE A 7 -7.73 -7.13 -4.07
C ILE A 7 -8.71 -6.13 -4.69
N ILE A 8 -8.63 -4.87 -4.26
CA ILE A 8 -9.40 -3.77 -4.86
C ILE A 8 -8.60 -3.19 -6.03
N SER A 9 -8.98 -3.60 -7.25
CA SER A 9 -8.39 -3.12 -8.51
C SER A 9 -8.48 -1.59 -8.61
N TRP A 10 -7.50 -0.98 -9.27
CA TRP A 10 -7.51 0.44 -9.60
C TRP A 10 -8.66 0.82 -10.55
N LYS A 11 -9.20 -0.13 -11.33
CA LYS A 11 -10.39 0.09 -12.17
C LYS A 11 -11.70 0.02 -11.40
N CYS A 12 -11.68 -0.26 -10.09
CA CYS A 12 -12.93 -0.42 -9.34
C CYS A 12 -13.52 0.96 -8.99
N PRO A 13 -14.78 1.24 -9.36
CA PRO A 13 -15.38 2.57 -9.18
C PRO A 13 -15.90 2.83 -7.75
N ARG A 14 -15.83 1.85 -6.83
CA ARG A 14 -16.50 1.91 -5.52
C ARG A 14 -16.05 3.07 -4.63
N THR A 15 -14.89 3.64 -4.91
CA THR A 15 -14.27 4.74 -4.16
C THR A 15 -14.57 6.11 -4.75
N ILE A 16 -15.26 6.21 -5.90
CA ILE A 16 -15.66 7.50 -6.50
C ILE A 16 -16.46 8.35 -5.50
N PRO A 17 -17.53 7.83 -4.85
CA PRO A 17 -18.27 8.64 -3.87
C PRO A 17 -17.42 9.05 -2.66
N VAL A 18 -16.42 8.25 -2.30
CA VAL A 18 -15.50 8.58 -1.19
C VAL A 18 -14.58 9.72 -1.58
N MET A 19 -14.09 9.73 -2.81
CA MET A 19 -13.25 10.81 -3.35
C MET A 19 -14.01 12.14 -3.42
N GLU A 20 -15.25 12.12 -3.93
CA GLU A 20 -16.09 13.31 -4.06
C GLU A 20 -16.42 13.97 -2.71
N ASN A 21 -16.48 13.18 -1.64
CA ASN A 21 -16.80 13.65 -0.29
C ASN A 21 -15.56 13.92 0.60
N LEU A 22 -14.34 13.74 0.10
CA LEU A 22 -13.13 13.83 0.92
C LEU A 22 -12.92 15.23 1.51
N SER A 23 -13.31 16.28 0.79
CA SER A 23 -13.18 17.67 1.23
C SER A 23 -13.95 17.98 2.51
N ASN A 24 -14.95 17.18 2.85
CA ASN A 24 -15.69 17.29 4.12
C ASN A 24 -14.88 16.77 5.33
N GLN A 25 -13.79 16.04 5.09
CA GLN A 25 -12.98 15.38 6.12
C GLN A 25 -11.54 15.86 6.17
N LEU A 26 -10.96 16.22 5.01
CA LEU A 26 -9.56 16.63 4.88
C LEU A 26 -9.44 17.87 4.00
N ASP A 27 -8.49 18.75 4.35
CA ASP A 27 -8.06 19.84 3.46
C ASP A 27 -7.28 19.25 2.27
N ILE A 28 -7.92 19.25 1.10
CA ILE A 28 -7.37 18.72 -0.14
C ILE A 28 -6.13 19.48 -0.59
N LYS A 29 -6.09 20.81 -0.39
CA LYS A 29 -4.94 21.62 -0.79
C LYS A 29 -3.73 21.27 0.06
N SER A 30 -3.91 21.18 1.38
CA SER A 30 -2.87 20.75 2.31
C SER A 30 -2.40 19.32 1.99
N LEU A 31 -3.33 18.41 1.71
CA LEU A 31 -3.03 17.03 1.34
C LEU A 31 -2.13 16.96 0.10
N TYR A 32 -2.51 17.69 -0.96
CA TYR A 32 -1.72 17.78 -2.19
C TYR A 32 -0.32 18.37 -1.95
N GLN A 33 -0.22 19.45 -1.16
CA GLN A 33 1.07 20.06 -0.83
C GLN A 33 2.02 19.11 -0.09
N ARG A 34 1.48 18.19 0.71
CA ARG A 34 2.25 17.23 1.49
C ARG A 34 2.71 16.02 0.69
N ASN A 35 1.89 15.54 -0.25
CA ASN A 35 2.13 14.26 -0.94
C ASN A 35 2.42 14.38 -2.45
N GLY A 36 2.06 15.48 -3.09
CA GLY A 36 2.27 15.73 -4.53
C GLY A 36 1.32 14.98 -5.47
N ILE A 37 0.26 14.36 -4.95
CA ILE A 37 -0.64 13.47 -5.69
C ILE A 37 -2.04 14.10 -5.81
N GLY A 38 -2.51 14.22 -7.06
CA GLY A 38 -3.89 14.63 -7.35
C GLY A 38 -4.93 13.61 -6.87
N GLN A 39 -6.20 13.99 -6.87
CA GLN A 39 -7.28 13.10 -6.46
C GLN A 39 -7.66 12.16 -7.61
N TYR A 40 -7.33 10.88 -7.47
CA TYR A 40 -7.80 9.81 -8.34
C TYR A 40 -8.53 8.77 -7.51
N SER A 41 -9.72 8.36 -7.97
CA SER A 41 -10.59 7.47 -7.17
C SER A 41 -9.90 6.17 -6.75
N PHE A 42 -8.87 5.74 -7.47
CA PHE A 42 -8.09 4.54 -7.16
C PHE A 42 -6.99 4.70 -6.10
N ASN A 43 -6.69 5.93 -5.63
CA ASN A 43 -5.67 6.13 -4.60
C ASN A 43 -6.03 5.35 -3.31
N THR A 44 -5.00 4.86 -2.63
CA THR A 44 -5.16 3.95 -1.47
C THR A 44 -5.92 4.59 -0.31
N LEU A 45 -5.75 5.90 -0.09
CA LEU A 45 -6.49 6.65 0.92
C LEU A 45 -8.00 6.41 0.81
N PHE A 46 -8.57 6.50 -0.40
CA PHE A 46 -10.01 6.29 -0.62
C PHE A 46 -10.44 4.85 -0.38
N LYS A 47 -9.58 3.87 -0.72
CA LYS A 47 -9.86 2.45 -0.47
C LYS A 47 -9.93 2.16 1.03
N LEU A 48 -9.05 2.77 1.83
CA LEU A 48 -9.05 2.61 3.29
C LEU A 48 -10.25 3.28 3.94
N HIS A 49 -10.62 4.50 3.52
CA HIS A 49 -11.89 5.11 3.95
C HIS A 49 -13.09 4.25 3.58
N TRP A 50 -13.15 3.73 2.35
CA TRP A 50 -14.23 2.85 1.93
C TRP A 50 -14.31 1.59 2.79
N LEU A 51 -13.19 0.93 3.07
CA LEU A 51 -13.12 -0.26 3.92
C LEU A 51 -13.54 0.05 5.35
N LYS A 52 -13.08 1.17 5.93
CA LYS A 52 -13.45 1.61 7.27
C LYS A 52 -14.97 1.77 7.41
N THR A 53 -15.63 2.32 6.40
CA THR A 53 -17.09 2.55 6.42
C THR A 53 -17.91 1.31 6.05
N HIS A 54 -17.52 0.58 5.00
CA HIS A 54 -18.36 -0.49 4.41
C HIS A 54 -17.98 -1.90 4.86
N LYS A 55 -16.78 -2.07 5.40
CA LYS A 55 -16.24 -3.35 5.91
C LYS A 55 -15.51 -3.14 7.24
N PRO A 56 -16.16 -2.53 8.26
CA PRO A 56 -15.51 -2.17 9.51
C PRO A 56 -14.86 -3.36 10.22
N ASP A 57 -15.50 -4.53 10.23
CA ASP A 57 -14.95 -5.75 10.84
C ASP A 57 -13.62 -6.18 10.20
N ILE A 58 -13.50 -6.02 8.88
CA ILE A 58 -12.27 -6.33 8.14
C ILE A 58 -11.21 -5.28 8.42
N PHE A 59 -11.60 -4.00 8.41
CA PHE A 59 -10.70 -2.89 8.69
C PHE A 59 -10.11 -2.99 10.10
N GLN A 60 -10.93 -3.34 11.11
CA GLN A 60 -10.49 -3.50 12.49
C GLN A 60 -9.58 -4.73 12.70
N LYS A 61 -9.83 -5.83 11.99
CA LYS A 61 -8.99 -7.05 12.06
C LYS A 61 -7.68 -6.92 11.28
N MET A 62 -7.54 -5.89 10.44
CA MET A 62 -6.37 -5.71 9.59
C MET A 62 -5.12 -5.38 10.41
N THR A 63 -4.13 -6.26 10.34
CA THR A 63 -2.80 -5.98 10.92
C THR A 63 -1.87 -5.27 9.93
N LYS A 64 -2.03 -5.53 8.63
CA LYS A 64 -1.30 -4.86 7.55
C LYS A 64 -2.16 -4.62 6.31
N PHE A 65 -2.08 -3.43 5.74
CA PHE A 65 -2.47 -3.15 4.36
C PHE A 65 -1.26 -3.35 3.45
N VAL A 66 -1.45 -4.06 2.34
CA VAL A 66 -0.36 -4.43 1.41
C VAL A 66 -0.76 -4.14 -0.02
N PHE A 67 0.21 -3.69 -0.82
CA PHE A 67 0.05 -3.54 -2.26
C PHE A 67 0.25 -4.88 -2.96
N ILE A 68 -0.18 -4.97 -4.22
CA ILE A 68 -0.01 -6.21 -4.99
C ILE A 68 1.47 -6.61 -5.15
N SER A 69 2.36 -5.63 -5.37
CA SER A 69 3.81 -5.85 -5.40
C SER A 69 4.32 -6.41 -4.07
N SER A 70 3.87 -5.85 -2.94
CA SER A 70 4.16 -6.36 -1.59
C SER A 70 3.71 -7.81 -1.39
N MET A 71 2.51 -8.17 -1.90
CA MET A 71 2.00 -9.53 -1.83
C MET A 71 2.85 -10.50 -2.64
N LEU A 72 3.29 -10.12 -3.85
CA LEU A 72 4.16 -10.93 -4.69
C LEU A 72 5.51 -11.15 -4.03
N THR A 73 6.14 -10.09 -3.55
CA THR A 73 7.39 -10.16 -2.80
C THR A 73 7.28 -11.07 -1.59
N GLN A 74 6.21 -10.96 -0.81
CA GLN A 74 6.02 -11.79 0.37
C GLN A 74 5.84 -13.27 -0.01
N ARG A 75 5.15 -13.57 -1.12
CA ARG A 75 5.03 -14.95 -1.61
C ARG A 75 6.37 -15.50 -2.07
N LEU A 76 7.19 -14.69 -2.72
CA LEU A 76 8.51 -15.08 -3.23
C LEU A 76 9.56 -15.25 -2.12
N THR A 77 9.55 -14.40 -1.11
CA THR A 77 10.66 -14.30 -0.12
C THR A 77 10.23 -14.59 1.32
N GLY A 78 8.94 -14.48 1.63
CA GLY A 78 8.42 -14.47 3.00
C GLY A 78 8.49 -13.11 3.70
N GLN A 79 9.03 -12.09 3.06
CA GLN A 79 9.18 -10.76 3.64
C GLN A 79 8.10 -9.81 3.10
N PHE A 80 7.43 -9.09 4.01
CA PHE A 80 6.58 -7.97 3.61
C PHE A 80 7.43 -6.72 3.43
N THR A 81 7.33 -6.10 2.26
CA THR A 81 7.89 -4.77 1.98
C THR A 81 6.90 -3.97 1.15
N THR A 82 7.03 -2.65 1.19
CA THR A 82 6.31 -1.73 0.30
C THR A 82 7.35 -0.93 -0.46
N ASP A 83 7.26 -0.85 -1.78
CA ASP A 83 8.17 0.03 -2.50
C ASP A 83 7.73 1.50 -2.36
N HIS A 84 8.71 2.41 -2.30
CA HIS A 84 8.46 3.85 -2.14
C HIS A 84 7.59 4.43 -3.26
N THR A 85 7.73 3.97 -4.50
CA THR A 85 6.97 4.51 -5.63
C THR A 85 5.49 4.10 -5.56
N MET A 86 5.19 2.84 -5.23
CA MET A 86 3.82 2.39 -4.90
C MET A 86 3.25 3.14 -3.70
N ALA A 87 4.02 3.30 -2.62
CA ALA A 87 3.59 4.12 -1.48
C ALA A 87 3.30 5.57 -1.90
N GLY A 88 4.12 6.14 -2.79
CA GLY A 88 3.94 7.48 -3.34
C GLY A 88 2.58 7.68 -3.98
N THR A 89 2.05 6.68 -4.71
CA THR A 89 0.70 6.76 -5.33
C THR A 89 -0.47 6.76 -4.34
N SER A 90 -0.22 6.56 -3.05
CA SER A 90 -1.26 6.27 -2.06
C SER A 90 -2.04 7.49 -1.58
N MET A 91 -1.51 8.70 -1.77
CA MET A 91 -1.88 9.96 -1.09
C MET A 91 -1.57 10.00 0.42
N MET A 92 -0.88 9.00 0.97
CA MET A 92 -0.62 8.89 2.42
C MET A 92 0.85 9.07 2.80
N THR A 93 1.71 9.46 1.85
CA THR A 93 3.13 9.73 2.10
C THR A 93 3.41 11.24 2.20
N ASN A 94 4.55 11.59 2.78
CA ASN A 94 5.03 12.96 2.88
C ASN A 94 6.28 13.15 2.02
N LEU A 95 6.27 14.16 1.14
CA LEU A 95 7.35 14.43 0.19
C LEU A 95 8.67 14.79 0.88
N THR A 96 8.62 15.45 2.05
CA THR A 96 9.82 15.93 2.74
C THR A 96 10.66 14.78 3.28
N ASN A 97 10.03 13.70 3.75
CA ASN A 97 10.74 12.57 4.37
C ASN A 97 10.58 11.24 3.62
N GLY A 98 9.80 11.20 2.54
CA GLY A 98 9.55 10.01 1.71
C GLY A 98 8.82 8.86 2.43
N ASN A 99 8.25 9.12 3.61
CA ASN A 99 7.61 8.11 4.46
C ASN A 99 6.11 8.35 4.59
N TRP A 100 5.42 7.41 5.25
CA TRP A 100 4.01 7.59 5.62
C TRP A 100 3.80 8.87 6.43
N ASP A 101 2.73 9.59 6.13
CA ASP A 101 2.32 10.79 6.83
C ASP A 101 1.50 10.42 8.10
N PRO A 102 2.05 10.62 9.31
CA PRO A 102 1.39 10.17 10.54
C PRO A 102 0.02 10.81 10.75
N SER A 103 -0.17 12.06 10.30
CA SER A 103 -1.45 12.75 10.46
C SER A 103 -2.54 12.20 9.55
N ILE A 104 -2.18 11.81 8.31
CA ILE A 104 -3.10 11.16 7.38
C ILE A 104 -3.43 9.74 7.84
N LEU A 105 -2.45 9.01 8.39
CA LEU A 105 -2.73 7.71 8.98
C LEU A 105 -3.64 7.82 10.22
N ALA A 106 -3.41 8.81 11.08
CA ALA A 106 -4.21 9.03 12.27
C ALA A 106 -5.68 9.36 11.95
N SER A 107 -5.98 10.08 10.86
CA SER A 107 -7.37 10.34 10.44
C SER A 107 -8.13 9.05 10.08
N LEU A 108 -7.41 8.03 9.59
CA LEU A 108 -7.94 6.69 9.37
C LEU A 108 -7.97 5.84 10.65
N GLY A 109 -7.34 6.26 11.74
CA GLY A 109 -7.12 5.44 12.94
C GLY A 109 -6.03 4.40 12.74
N LEU A 110 -5.07 4.67 11.84
CA LEU A 110 -3.95 3.81 11.49
C LEU A 110 -2.62 4.43 11.93
N SER A 111 -1.56 3.66 11.76
CA SER A 111 -0.17 4.02 12.04
C SER A 111 0.77 3.26 11.11
N ASN A 112 2.05 3.62 11.08
CA ASN A 112 3.06 2.98 10.22
C ASN A 112 3.11 1.44 10.40
N ASN A 113 2.74 0.92 11.58
CA ASN A 113 2.74 -0.51 11.87
C ASN A 113 1.76 -1.31 11.00
N HIS A 114 0.72 -0.64 10.50
CA HIS A 114 -0.28 -1.20 9.58
C HIS A 114 0.24 -1.32 8.15
N PHE A 115 1.49 -0.98 7.88
CA PHE A 115 2.11 -1.13 6.57
C PHE A 115 3.40 -1.95 6.67
N PRO A 116 3.82 -2.61 5.60
CA PRO A 116 5.17 -3.14 5.50
C PRO A 116 6.24 -2.03 5.55
N PRO A 117 7.47 -2.34 5.98
CA PRO A 117 8.61 -1.45 5.83
C PRO A 117 8.80 -1.00 4.39
N MET A 118 9.13 0.28 4.19
CA MET A 118 9.40 0.81 2.86
C MET A 118 10.77 0.37 2.35
N ARG A 119 10.88 0.17 1.03
CA ARG A 119 12.12 -0.16 0.32
C ARG A 119 12.24 0.65 -0.95
N TYR A 120 13.45 1.06 -1.30
CA TYR A 120 13.75 1.69 -2.57
C TYR A 120 13.89 0.65 -3.67
N ALA A 121 13.52 1.03 -4.89
CA ALA A 121 13.79 0.20 -6.06
C ALA A 121 15.28 -0.13 -6.16
N GLY A 122 15.61 -1.39 -6.48
CA GLY A 122 16.98 -1.89 -6.51
C GLY A 122 17.46 -2.47 -5.17
N GLU A 123 16.78 -2.23 -4.05
CA GLU A 123 17.15 -2.86 -2.78
C GLU A 123 16.84 -4.36 -2.78
N LYS A 124 17.75 -5.16 -2.22
CA LYS A 124 17.52 -6.59 -2.03
C LYS A 124 16.52 -6.82 -0.89
N ILE A 125 15.44 -7.52 -1.19
CA ILE A 125 14.41 -7.87 -0.21
C ILE A 125 14.75 -9.19 0.49
N GLY A 126 15.21 -10.17 -0.28
CA GLY A 126 15.49 -11.50 0.24
C GLY A 126 16.00 -12.43 -0.85
N LYS A 127 15.84 -13.74 -0.61
CA LYS A 127 16.06 -14.76 -1.62
C LYS A 127 14.73 -15.42 -1.97
N LEU A 128 14.63 -15.91 -3.21
CA LEU A 128 13.54 -16.78 -3.63
C LEU A 128 13.47 -17.98 -2.68
N ARG A 129 12.28 -18.22 -2.10
CA ARG A 129 12.03 -19.32 -1.18
C ARG A 129 12.40 -20.66 -1.82
N THR A 130 13.10 -21.50 -1.07
CA THR A 130 13.58 -22.80 -1.54
C THR A 130 12.49 -23.67 -2.19
N PRO A 131 11.27 -23.81 -1.62
CA PRO A 131 10.22 -24.59 -2.27
C PRO A 131 9.80 -24.05 -3.65
N LEU A 132 9.83 -22.73 -3.85
CA LEU A 132 9.52 -22.11 -5.14
C LEU A 132 10.68 -22.28 -6.12
N ALA A 133 11.91 -22.09 -5.65
CA ALA A 133 13.12 -22.30 -6.43
C ALA A 133 13.19 -23.73 -6.98
N GLN A 134 12.97 -24.74 -6.12
CA GLN A 134 12.90 -26.14 -6.51
C GLN A 134 11.77 -26.41 -7.52
N LYS A 135 10.56 -25.89 -7.26
CA LYS A 135 9.40 -26.04 -8.16
C LYS A 135 9.66 -25.47 -9.55
N TRP A 136 10.46 -24.41 -9.65
CA TRP A 136 10.74 -23.71 -10.90
C TRP A 136 12.07 -24.10 -11.56
N GLY A 137 12.83 -25.05 -10.98
CA GLY A 137 14.14 -25.42 -11.49
C GLY A 137 15.17 -24.28 -11.40
N LEU A 138 15.02 -23.40 -10.41
CA LEU A 138 15.88 -22.23 -10.18
C LEU A 138 16.71 -22.41 -8.90
N ASN A 139 17.78 -21.63 -8.81
CA ASN A 139 18.48 -21.41 -7.54
C ASN A 139 17.70 -20.40 -6.67
N PRO A 140 17.92 -20.37 -5.33
CA PRO A 140 17.45 -19.31 -4.44
C PRO A 140 18.05 -17.92 -4.74
N VAL A 141 17.70 -17.36 -5.89
CA VAL A 141 18.21 -16.09 -6.42
C VAL A 141 17.73 -14.90 -5.58
N PRO A 142 18.47 -13.78 -5.55
CA PRO A 142 18.01 -12.56 -4.91
C PRO A 142 16.69 -12.06 -5.52
N VAL A 143 15.76 -11.64 -4.67
CA VAL A 143 14.55 -10.91 -5.08
C VAL A 143 14.77 -9.44 -4.72
N ILE A 144 14.61 -8.58 -5.72
CA ILE A 144 14.90 -7.15 -5.65
C ILE A 144 13.58 -6.38 -5.61
N SER A 145 13.56 -5.28 -4.84
CA SER A 145 12.42 -4.36 -4.85
C SER A 145 12.32 -3.68 -6.21
N CYS A 146 11.14 -3.76 -6.80
CA CYS A 146 10.81 -3.04 -8.02
C CYS A 146 10.14 -1.70 -7.68
N GLY A 147 9.72 -0.96 -8.71
CA GLY A 147 8.87 0.21 -8.58
C GLY A 147 7.47 -0.01 -9.15
N HIS A 148 6.66 1.03 -9.08
CA HIS A 148 5.46 1.25 -9.87
C HIS A 148 5.82 1.23 -11.37
N ASP A 149 4.85 0.90 -12.23
CA ASP A 149 5.06 0.64 -13.65
C ASP A 149 5.29 1.91 -14.50
N THR A 150 4.92 3.07 -13.97
CA THR A 150 5.18 4.41 -14.54
C THR A 150 6.26 5.15 -13.75
#